data_AF-A0A7S3KYU9-F1
#
_entry.id   AF-A0A7S3KYU9-F1
#
_cell.length_a   1.000
_cell.length_b   1.000
_cell.length_c   1.000
_cell.angle_alpha   90.00
_cell.angle_beta   90.00
_cell.angle_gamma   90.00
#
_symmetry.space_group_name_H-M   'P 1'
#
loop_
_entity.id
_entity.type
_entity.pdbx_description
1 polymer ?
#
loop_
_entity_poly.entity_id
_entity_poly.type
_entity_poly.pdbx_seq_one_letter_code
_entity_poly.pdbx_strand_id
1 'polypeptide(L)'
;MSYSDNTMVRSFPWWQSIWEHFDAVTGLSDANNNHAEISVDARDNDGSSPSPRQKEDVIHVLQQADWDCGIACLLMIWSWLAQKRPNREAIDEQRRSLLDLVDTKSIWTIDLVYALHNMAQRPGEITTPFDFLFCSAIFEANAEWKDYSYYSEAFDRDEKRTQERLHRIQKERPSCLQQTKEPPSIHWVIEQIQDTCTMAILLIDNATLASCMESEPSCRHYAGHYLLISGVCMTHQLDEKDDGKDPSSLGGNEDLFLMVFNPNSSRVGVDYILARHVEVAWKAQGTDQDVIFVRKMND
;
A
#
# COMPACT_ATOMS: atom_id res chain seq x y z
N MET A 1 45.79 -28.32 7.99
CA MET A 1 45.18 -27.49 9.04
C MET A 1 44.46 -26.35 8.35
N SER A 2 43.13 -26.43 8.39
CA SER A 2 42.15 -25.41 8.03
C SER A 2 42.22 -24.19 8.98
N TYR A 3 41.52 -23.07 8.87
CA TYR A 3 40.36 -22.55 8.14
C TYR A 3 40.51 -21.00 8.26
N SER A 4 40.05 -20.22 7.30
CA SER A 4 39.36 -18.96 7.63
C SER A 4 38.35 -18.68 6.53
N ASP A 5 37.17 -19.24 6.74
CA ASP A 5 35.98 -18.98 5.94
C ASP A 5 35.43 -17.62 6.35
N ASN A 6 35.19 -16.79 5.35
CA ASN A 6 34.63 -15.46 5.47
C ASN A 6 33.11 -15.63 5.64
N THR A 7 32.59 -15.52 6.87
CA THR A 7 31.14 -15.51 7.12
C THR A 7 30.54 -14.20 6.61
N MET A 8 30.12 -14.22 5.34
CA MET A 8 29.08 -13.33 4.82
C MET A 8 27.83 -13.54 5.68
N VAL A 9 27.52 -12.59 6.55
CA VAL A 9 26.21 -12.48 7.19
C VAL A 9 25.21 -12.20 6.08
N ARG A 10 24.54 -13.24 5.59
CA ARG A 10 23.38 -13.12 4.72
C ARG A 10 22.26 -12.54 5.58
N SER A 11 22.01 -11.25 5.48
CA SER A 11 20.80 -10.63 6.03
C SER A 11 19.61 -11.24 5.29
N PHE A 12 18.83 -12.06 5.99
CA PHE A 12 17.57 -12.59 5.49
C PHE A 12 16.59 -11.42 5.28
N PRO A 13 15.94 -11.29 4.11
CA PRO A 13 14.91 -10.29 3.93
C PRO A 13 13.75 -10.52 4.90
N TRP A 14 13.26 -9.47 5.57
CA TRP A 14 12.17 -9.51 6.55
C TRP A 14 10.87 -10.13 5.99
N TRP A 15 10.72 -10.14 4.66
CA TRP A 15 9.59 -10.76 3.97
C TRP A 15 9.71 -12.28 3.80
N GLN A 16 10.87 -12.90 4.01
CA GLN A 16 10.98 -14.37 3.95
C GLN A 16 10.25 -15.06 5.12
N SER A 17 10.26 -14.46 6.32
CA SER A 17 9.41 -14.94 7.42
C SER A 17 7.91 -14.75 7.17
N ILE A 18 7.54 -13.87 6.24
CA ILE A 18 6.15 -13.57 5.88
C ILE A 18 5.59 -14.66 4.95
N TRP A 19 6.43 -15.20 4.06
CA TRP A 19 6.07 -16.33 3.20
C TRP A 19 6.07 -17.68 3.90
N GLU A 20 7.02 -17.94 4.83
CA GLU A 20 6.99 -19.16 5.64
C GLU A 20 5.71 -19.26 6.49
N HIS A 21 5.10 -18.11 6.84
CA HIS A 21 3.78 -18.06 7.48
C HIS A 21 2.63 -18.23 6.48
N PHE A 22 2.71 -17.61 5.30
CA PHE A 22 1.67 -17.71 4.27
C PHE A 22 1.52 -19.16 3.74
N ASP A 23 2.62 -19.83 3.37
CA ASP A 23 2.58 -21.23 2.91
C ASP A 23 2.09 -22.20 4.00
N ALA A 24 2.37 -21.89 5.28
CA ALA A 24 1.89 -22.68 6.41
C ALA A 24 0.39 -22.50 6.70
N VAL A 25 -0.18 -21.34 6.36
CA VAL A 25 -1.61 -21.00 6.59
C VAL A 25 -2.49 -21.37 5.38
N THR A 26 -1.96 -21.35 4.15
CA THR A 26 -2.73 -21.72 2.94
C THR A 26 -2.74 -23.21 2.60
N GLY A 27 -2.03 -24.05 3.36
CA GLY A 27 -2.28 -25.51 3.40
C GLY A 27 -2.17 -26.24 2.06
N LEU A 28 -1.24 -25.87 1.19
CA LEU A 28 -0.93 -26.62 -0.04
C LEU A 28 0.21 -27.61 0.20
N SER A 29 0.03 -28.52 1.16
CA SER A 29 0.67 -29.83 1.10
C SER A 29 -0.22 -30.89 1.77
N ASP A 30 -0.69 -31.80 0.93
CA ASP A 30 -1.27 -33.11 1.24
C ASP A 30 -2.60 -33.19 1.99
N ALA A 31 -3.60 -33.59 1.19
CA ALA A 31 -4.87 -34.20 1.54
C ALA A 31 -4.94 -34.88 2.93
N ASN A 32 -5.85 -34.40 3.79
CA ASN A 32 -6.92 -35.25 4.29
C ASN A 32 -8.04 -34.45 4.98
N ASN A 33 -9.26 -34.92 4.72
CA ASN A 33 -10.50 -34.58 5.40
C ASN A 33 -10.34 -34.49 6.93
N ASN A 34 -10.86 -33.43 7.54
CA ASN A 34 -11.82 -33.52 8.66
C ASN A 34 -12.36 -32.14 9.02
N HIS A 35 -13.69 -32.07 9.12
CA HIS A 35 -14.42 -31.00 9.80
C HIS A 35 -13.84 -30.77 11.20
N ALA A 36 -13.40 -29.54 11.50
CA ALA A 36 -13.14 -29.09 12.85
C ALA A 36 -13.83 -27.74 13.03
N GLU A 37 -14.93 -27.75 13.79
CA GLU A 37 -15.53 -26.56 14.38
C GLU A 37 -14.48 -25.87 15.26
N ILE A 38 -14.23 -24.58 15.01
CA ILE A 38 -13.36 -23.78 15.87
C ILE A 38 -14.18 -23.41 17.12
N SER A 39 -13.94 -24.19 18.18
CA SER A 39 -14.37 -23.91 19.54
C SER A 39 -13.61 -22.69 20.07
N VAL A 40 -14.30 -21.56 20.19
CA VAL A 40 -13.84 -20.39 20.96
C VAL A 40 -14.02 -20.67 22.45
N ASP A 41 -13.01 -21.27 23.07
CA ASP A 41 -12.90 -21.28 24.53
C ASP A 41 -12.31 -19.94 24.99
N ALA A 42 -13.20 -19.11 25.52
CA ALA A 42 -12.90 -17.89 26.23
C ALA A 42 -12.25 -18.21 27.59
N ARG A 43 -11.01 -17.74 27.83
CA ARG A 43 -10.53 -17.35 29.17
C ARG A 43 -9.51 -16.21 29.12
N ASP A 44 -9.94 -15.13 29.77
CA ASP A 44 -9.20 -14.24 30.67
C ASP A 44 -8.32 -13.10 30.10
N ASN A 45 -9.02 -12.02 29.74
CA ASN A 45 -9.00 -10.72 30.44
C ASN A 45 -7.63 -10.11 30.82
N ASP A 46 -7.07 -9.29 29.93
CA ASP A 46 -6.44 -8.01 30.30
C ASP A 46 -7.02 -6.91 29.41
N GLY A 47 -7.75 -5.98 30.04
CA GLY A 47 -8.64 -5.00 29.43
C GLY A 47 -7.91 -3.81 28.80
N SER A 48 -7.09 -4.06 27.79
CA SER A 48 -6.59 -2.99 26.91
C SER A 48 -6.63 -3.44 25.45
N SER A 49 -7.80 -3.30 24.83
CA SER A 49 -7.87 -3.28 23.36
C SER A 49 -6.88 -2.21 22.85
N PRO A 50 -6.00 -2.53 21.89
CA PRO A 50 -5.05 -1.55 21.39
C PRO A 50 -5.84 -0.39 20.77
N SER A 51 -5.66 0.82 21.32
CA SER A 51 -6.23 2.03 20.72
C SER A 51 -5.74 2.15 19.27
N PRO A 52 -6.50 2.79 18.37
CA PRO A 52 -6.06 3.06 17.01
C PRO A 52 -4.86 4.01 17.09
N ARG A 53 -3.64 3.46 17.10
CA ARG A 53 -2.42 4.26 17.08
C ARG A 53 -2.25 4.76 15.66
N GLN A 54 -2.83 5.93 15.37
CA GLN A 54 -2.41 6.73 14.21
C GLN A 54 -0.89 6.82 14.22
N LYS A 55 -0.26 6.64 13.06
CA LYS A 55 1.17 6.89 12.91
C LYS A 55 1.35 8.41 13.00
N GLU A 56 1.66 8.89 14.20
CA GLU A 56 1.54 10.29 14.66
C GLU A 56 2.34 11.33 13.83
N ASP A 57 3.12 10.89 12.85
CA ASP A 57 4.07 11.72 12.09
C ASP A 57 3.77 11.87 10.59
N VAL A 58 2.69 11.26 10.08
CA VAL A 58 2.36 11.40 8.65
C VAL A 58 1.73 12.77 8.38
N ILE A 59 2.34 13.54 7.48
CA ILE A 59 1.69 14.73 6.92
C ILE A 59 0.84 14.29 5.75
N HIS A 60 -0.48 14.50 5.81
CA HIS A 60 -1.33 14.28 4.63
C HIS A 60 -1.02 15.34 3.57
N VAL A 61 -0.59 14.89 2.40
CA VAL A 61 -0.33 15.71 1.22
C VAL A 61 -1.42 15.46 0.18
N LEU A 62 -2.12 16.52 -0.23
CA LEU A 62 -3.11 16.45 -1.31
C LEU A 62 -2.43 16.43 -2.68
N GLN A 63 -3.08 15.80 -3.65
CA GLN A 63 -2.70 15.87 -5.05
C GLN A 63 -2.91 17.30 -5.60
N GLN A 64 -2.07 17.73 -6.55
CA GLN A 64 -2.17 19.06 -7.17
C GLN A 64 -2.78 19.03 -8.57
N ALA A 65 -2.91 17.84 -9.15
CA ALA A 65 -3.54 17.56 -10.42
C ALA A 65 -4.30 16.22 -10.33
N ASP A 66 -5.02 15.85 -11.38
CA ASP A 66 -5.76 14.58 -11.47
C ASP A 66 -4.86 13.34 -11.61
N TRP A 67 -3.57 13.51 -11.90
CA TRP A 67 -2.62 12.43 -12.21
C TRP A 67 -1.52 12.21 -11.15
N ASP A 68 -1.35 13.10 -10.17
CA ASP A 68 -0.21 13.08 -9.25
C ASP A 68 -0.53 12.51 -7.85
N CYS A 69 -1.62 11.76 -7.70
CA CYS A 69 -1.99 11.12 -6.44
C CYS A 69 -0.92 10.14 -5.93
N GLY A 70 -0.26 9.40 -6.82
CA GLY A 70 0.88 8.54 -6.46
C GLY A 70 2.10 9.32 -5.94
N ILE A 71 2.34 10.51 -6.51
CA ILE A 71 3.42 11.42 -6.04
C ILE A 71 3.08 11.98 -4.67
N ALA A 72 1.82 12.33 -4.43
CA ALA A 72 1.36 12.72 -3.11
C ALA A 72 1.56 11.60 -2.09
N CYS A 73 1.25 10.34 -2.42
CA CYS A 73 1.56 9.19 -1.56
C CYS A 73 3.06 9.06 -1.24
N LEU A 74 3.94 9.24 -2.23
CA LEU A 74 5.39 9.24 -1.99
C LEU A 74 5.85 10.37 -1.06
N LEU A 75 5.25 11.55 -1.15
CA LEU A 75 5.56 12.67 -0.25
C LEU A 75 5.12 12.38 1.19
N MET A 76 3.97 11.71 1.36
CA MET A 76 3.52 11.26 2.68
C MET A 76 4.47 10.23 3.27
N ILE A 77 4.90 9.23 2.48
CA ILE A 77 5.94 8.27 2.88
C ILE A 77 7.26 8.97 3.23
N TRP A 78 7.73 9.88 2.38
CA TRP A 78 8.94 10.66 2.63
C TRP A 78 8.85 11.45 3.94
N SER A 79 7.72 12.12 4.19
CA SER A 79 7.50 12.87 5.44
C SER A 79 7.54 11.98 6.68
N TRP A 80 7.01 10.76 6.56
CA TRP A 80 7.02 9.78 7.65
C TRP A 80 8.41 9.20 7.91
N LEU A 81 9.26 9.11 6.89
CA LEU A 81 10.64 8.61 6.99
C LEU A 81 11.66 9.70 7.43
N ALA A 82 11.24 10.97 7.46
CA ALA A 82 12.08 12.10 7.85
C ALA A 82 12.17 12.24 9.38
N GLN A 83 13.33 12.71 9.88
CA GLN A 83 13.58 12.91 11.32
C GLN A 83 12.70 13.98 11.96
N LYS A 84 12.41 15.02 11.16
CA LYS A 84 11.66 16.20 11.57
C LYS A 84 10.52 16.37 10.61
N ARG A 85 9.38 16.79 11.15
CA ARG A 85 8.21 17.15 10.34
C ARG A 85 8.61 18.19 9.30
N PRO A 86 8.60 17.87 7.99
CA PRO A 86 9.02 18.81 6.97
C PRO A 86 8.06 19.99 6.90
N ASN A 87 8.60 21.17 6.60
CA ASN A 87 7.78 22.35 6.33
C ASN A 87 7.24 22.32 4.89
N ARG A 88 6.38 23.28 4.55
CA ARG A 88 5.76 23.35 3.21
C ARG A 88 6.77 23.50 2.08
N GLU A 89 7.84 24.28 2.30
CA GLU A 89 8.87 24.51 1.29
C GLU A 89 9.64 23.23 0.95
N ALA A 90 10.00 22.44 1.97
CA ALA A 90 10.66 21.15 1.78
C ALA A 90 9.75 20.14 1.06
N ILE A 91 8.45 20.11 1.37
CA ILE A 91 7.46 19.29 0.63
C ILE A 91 7.38 19.72 -0.84
N ASP A 92 7.35 21.02 -1.13
CA ASP A 92 7.27 21.55 -2.49
C ASP A 92 8.57 21.29 -3.29
N GLU A 93 9.73 21.33 -2.64
CA GLU A 93 11.01 20.95 -3.24
C GLU A 93 11.09 19.46 -3.54
N GLN A 94 10.76 18.63 -2.56
CA GLN A 94 10.74 17.18 -2.74
C GLN A 94 9.74 16.77 -3.82
N ARG A 95 8.59 17.44 -3.90
CA ARG A 95 7.60 17.23 -4.97
C ARG A 95 8.23 17.49 -6.33
N ARG A 96 8.89 18.63 -6.53
CA ARG A 96 9.58 18.95 -7.78
C ARG A 96 10.62 17.88 -8.13
N SER A 97 11.44 17.46 -7.15
CA SER A 97 12.42 16.40 -7.37
C SER A 97 11.79 15.07 -7.77
N LEU A 98 10.64 14.69 -7.19
CA LEU A 98 9.94 13.46 -7.57
C LEU A 98 9.33 13.58 -8.97
N LEU A 99 8.74 14.72 -9.31
CA LEU A 99 8.20 14.99 -10.64
C LEU A 99 9.28 14.94 -11.73
N ASP A 100 10.44 15.55 -11.48
CA ASP A 100 11.58 15.51 -12.39
C ASP A 100 12.17 14.09 -12.50
N LEU A 101 12.10 13.29 -11.43
CA LEU A 101 12.59 11.90 -11.43
C LEU A 101 11.67 10.96 -12.23
N VAL A 102 10.36 11.10 -12.08
CA VAL A 102 9.39 10.26 -12.81
C VAL A 102 9.20 10.72 -14.25
N ASP A 103 9.37 12.03 -14.52
CA ASP A 103 9.36 12.66 -15.86
C ASP A 103 8.18 12.22 -16.74
N THR A 104 6.98 12.14 -16.15
CA THR A 104 5.75 11.78 -16.85
C THR A 104 4.53 12.24 -16.06
N LYS A 105 3.40 12.41 -16.75
CA LYS A 105 2.08 12.57 -16.14
C LYS A 105 1.24 11.28 -16.17
N SER A 106 1.66 10.28 -16.95
CA SER A 106 1.08 8.93 -16.95
C SER A 106 1.83 8.11 -15.90
N ILE A 107 1.45 8.25 -14.63
CA ILE A 107 2.10 7.60 -13.50
C ILE A 107 1.61 6.16 -13.39
N TRP A 108 2.55 5.22 -13.45
CA TRP A 108 2.33 3.79 -13.24
C TRP A 108 2.97 3.39 -11.91
N THR A 109 2.54 2.27 -11.33
CA THR A 109 3.03 1.88 -10.00
C THR A 109 4.53 1.66 -9.98
N ILE A 110 5.10 1.11 -11.06
CA ILE A 110 6.55 0.91 -11.20
C ILE A 110 7.34 2.24 -11.15
N ASP A 111 6.72 3.37 -11.47
CA ASP A 111 7.33 4.70 -11.35
C ASP A 111 7.49 5.10 -9.88
N LEU A 112 6.50 4.75 -9.05
CA LEU A 112 6.55 4.95 -7.61
C LEU A 112 7.62 4.05 -6.99
N VAL A 113 7.69 2.80 -7.43
CA VAL A 113 8.73 1.84 -7.00
C VAL A 113 10.12 2.32 -7.41
N TYR A 114 10.26 2.84 -8.64
CA TYR A 114 11.50 3.44 -9.10
C TYR A 114 11.89 4.69 -8.29
N ALA A 115 10.93 5.52 -7.90
CA ALA A 115 11.18 6.66 -7.01
C ALA A 115 11.62 6.21 -5.61
N LEU A 116 10.94 5.23 -5.00
CA LEU A 116 11.34 4.64 -3.70
C LEU A 116 12.73 4.02 -3.76
N HIS A 117 13.06 3.33 -4.85
CA HIS A 117 14.40 2.78 -5.09
C HIS A 117 15.47 3.88 -5.10
N ASN A 118 15.21 5.01 -5.77
CA ASN A 118 16.13 6.15 -5.77
C ASN A 118 16.22 6.82 -4.39
N MET A 119 15.10 6.96 -3.68
CA MET A 119 15.07 7.46 -2.30
C MET A 119 15.89 6.57 -1.35
N ALA A 120 15.81 5.25 -1.49
CA ALA A 120 16.60 4.31 -0.68
C ALA A 120 18.11 4.42 -0.96
N GLN A 121 18.51 4.75 -2.20
CA GLN A 121 19.92 4.93 -2.57
C GLN A 121 20.47 6.32 -2.24
N ARG A 122 19.62 7.34 -2.31
CA ARG A 122 19.96 8.75 -2.10
C ARG A 122 19.00 9.33 -1.07
N PRO A 123 19.14 8.94 0.20
CA PRO A 123 18.15 9.23 1.23
C PRO A 123 17.93 10.73 1.45
N GLY A 124 18.92 11.59 1.19
CA GLY A 124 18.77 13.02 1.37
C GLY A 124 18.38 13.35 2.82
N GLU A 125 17.16 13.86 3.01
CA GLU A 125 16.57 14.16 4.33
C GLU A 125 15.92 12.95 5.04
N ILE A 126 15.84 11.80 4.38
CA ILE A 126 15.39 10.55 5.01
C ILE A 126 16.44 10.11 6.02
N THR A 127 16.02 9.94 7.27
CA THR A 127 16.91 9.53 8.37
C THR A 127 16.59 8.15 8.91
N THR A 128 15.40 7.64 8.66
CA THR A 128 15.03 6.27 9.04
C THR A 128 15.30 5.35 7.85
N PRO A 129 16.21 4.37 7.96
CA PRO A 129 16.38 3.35 6.95
C PRO A 129 15.05 2.64 6.70
N PHE A 130 14.79 2.31 5.45
CA PHE A 130 13.55 1.63 5.08
C PHE A 130 13.82 0.59 4.01
N ASP A 131 12.89 -0.35 3.92
CA ASP A 131 12.80 -1.29 2.81
C ASP A 131 11.38 -1.27 2.24
N PHE A 132 11.21 -1.76 1.03
CA PHE A 132 9.89 -1.81 0.38
C PHE A 132 9.69 -3.10 -0.40
N LEU A 133 8.42 -3.46 -0.57
CA LEU A 133 7.99 -4.62 -1.33
C LEU A 133 6.85 -4.19 -2.27
N PHE A 134 7.07 -4.31 -3.57
CA PHE A 134 6.03 -4.13 -4.57
C PHE A 134 5.47 -5.49 -4.95
N CYS A 135 4.17 -5.65 -4.73
CA CYS A 135 3.39 -6.79 -5.19
C CYS A 135 2.46 -6.37 -6.32
N SER A 136 2.39 -7.19 -7.36
CA SER A 136 1.47 -7.02 -8.48
C SER A 136 1.09 -8.37 -9.07
N ALA A 137 -0.11 -8.49 -9.63
CA ALA A 137 -0.49 -9.63 -10.44
C ALA A 137 0.27 -9.62 -11.79
N ILE A 138 0.48 -8.44 -12.37
CA ILE A 138 1.10 -8.24 -13.68
C ILE A 138 2.08 -7.06 -13.60
N PHE A 139 3.38 -7.32 -13.73
CA PHE A 139 4.39 -6.26 -13.74
C PHE A 139 4.54 -5.53 -15.08
N GLU A 140 4.19 -6.20 -16.17
CA GLU A 140 4.33 -5.69 -17.52
C GLU A 140 3.07 -4.95 -17.95
N ALA A 141 3.22 -3.94 -18.82
CA ALA A 141 2.07 -3.31 -19.44
C ALA A 141 1.29 -4.37 -20.25
N ASN A 142 0.10 -4.74 -19.78
CA ASN A 142 -0.72 -5.71 -20.50
C ASN A 142 -1.29 -5.04 -21.77
N ALA A 143 -0.96 -5.62 -22.93
CA ALA A 143 -1.38 -5.14 -24.25
C ALA A 143 -2.90 -5.11 -24.44
N GLU A 144 -3.67 -5.83 -23.63
CA GLU A 144 -5.14 -5.81 -23.61
C GLU A 144 -5.71 -4.46 -23.13
N TRP A 145 -4.93 -3.65 -22.42
CA TRP A 145 -5.36 -2.33 -21.93
C TRP A 145 -5.20 -1.21 -22.97
N LYS A 146 -4.60 -1.50 -24.13
CA LYS A 146 -4.35 -0.52 -25.20
C LYS A 146 -5.62 0.18 -25.70
N ASP A 147 -6.77 -0.50 -25.59
CA ASP A 147 -8.07 0.00 -26.03
C ASP A 147 -8.81 0.84 -24.96
N TYR A 148 -8.30 0.92 -23.72
CA TYR A 148 -8.85 1.80 -22.70
C TYR A 148 -8.33 3.22 -22.90
N SER A 149 -9.25 4.19 -22.97
CA SER A 149 -8.94 5.61 -23.22
C SER A 149 -7.85 6.18 -22.31
N TYR A 150 -7.80 5.73 -21.04
CA TYR A 150 -6.78 6.12 -20.05
C TYR A 150 -5.34 5.76 -20.46
N TYR A 151 -5.13 4.66 -21.18
CA TYR A 151 -3.79 4.15 -21.55
C TYR A 151 -3.40 4.44 -23.01
N SER A 152 -4.34 4.85 -23.86
CA SER A 152 -4.18 4.81 -25.32
C SER A 152 -3.28 5.90 -25.95
N GLU A 153 -3.13 7.08 -25.34
CA GLU A 153 -2.42 8.21 -25.98
C GLU A 153 -0.88 8.14 -25.91
N ALA A 154 -0.32 7.32 -25.00
CA ALA A 154 1.11 7.23 -24.76
C ALA A 154 1.63 5.79 -24.56
N PHE A 155 0.80 4.77 -24.81
CA PHE A 155 1.08 3.37 -24.49
C PHE A 155 2.48 2.90 -24.86
N ASP A 156 2.92 3.09 -26.11
CA ASP A 156 4.24 2.60 -26.56
C ASP A 156 5.42 3.28 -25.83
N ARG A 157 5.27 4.56 -25.44
CA ARG A 157 6.29 5.27 -24.64
C ARG A 157 6.26 4.83 -23.19
N ASP A 158 5.05 4.63 -22.65
CA ASP A 158 4.85 4.20 -21.28
C ASP A 158 5.34 2.77 -21.08
N GLU A 159 5.00 1.85 -21.97
CA GLU A 159 5.46 0.45 -21.98
C GLU A 159 6.99 0.37 -21.95
N LYS A 160 7.66 1.07 -22.87
CA LYS A 160 9.12 1.06 -22.91
C LYS A 160 9.73 1.58 -21.61
N ARG A 161 9.21 2.68 -21.08
CA ARG A 161 9.68 3.32 -19.84
C ARG A 161 9.44 2.43 -18.62
N THR A 162 8.25 1.85 -18.49
CA THR A 162 7.88 0.98 -17.37
C THR A 162 8.71 -0.29 -17.39
N GLN A 163 8.91 -0.89 -18.57
CA GLN A 163 9.82 -2.03 -18.76
C GLN A 163 11.26 -1.69 -18.38
N GLU A 164 11.82 -0.57 -18.86
CA GLU A 164 13.19 -0.17 -18.51
C GLU A 164 13.38 0.03 -17.00
N ARG A 165 12.39 0.65 -16.32
CA ARG A 165 12.39 0.83 -14.86
C ARG A 165 12.31 -0.50 -14.13
N LEU A 166 11.40 -1.38 -14.54
CA LEU A 166 11.26 -2.73 -13.99
C LEU A 166 12.55 -3.53 -14.09
N HIS A 167 13.16 -3.60 -15.28
CA HIS A 167 14.42 -4.30 -15.50
C HIS A 167 15.54 -3.77 -14.60
N ARG A 168 15.60 -2.45 -14.41
CA ARG A 168 16.60 -1.83 -13.54
C ARG A 168 16.39 -2.21 -12.07
N ILE A 169 15.17 -2.15 -11.57
CA ILE A 169 14.85 -2.55 -10.19
C ILE A 169 15.11 -4.04 -10.00
N GLN A 170 14.69 -4.88 -10.94
CA GLN A 170 14.93 -6.32 -10.88
C GLN A 170 16.42 -6.68 -10.86
N LYS A 171 17.25 -5.90 -11.57
CA LYS A 171 18.71 -6.08 -11.57
C LYS A 171 19.36 -5.62 -10.26
N GLU A 172 18.90 -4.51 -9.68
CA GLU A 172 19.55 -3.87 -8.53
C GLU A 172 18.99 -4.34 -7.17
N ARG A 173 17.69 -4.68 -7.11
CA ARG A 173 16.95 -5.10 -5.90
C ARG A 173 15.85 -6.13 -6.25
N PRO A 174 16.18 -7.32 -6.76
CA PRO A 174 15.16 -8.31 -7.13
C PRO A 174 14.23 -8.69 -5.97
N SER A 175 14.71 -8.63 -4.73
CA SER A 175 13.96 -8.96 -3.52
C SER A 175 12.83 -7.97 -3.17
N CYS A 176 12.77 -6.80 -3.81
CA CYS A 176 11.70 -5.83 -3.57
C CYS A 176 10.52 -5.98 -4.54
N LEU A 177 10.56 -6.96 -5.45
CA LEU A 177 9.52 -7.25 -6.43
C LEU A 177 8.96 -8.64 -6.17
N GLN A 178 7.64 -8.75 -6.01
CA GLN A 178 6.94 -10.02 -5.83
C GLN A 178 5.75 -10.12 -6.78
N GLN A 179 5.83 -11.03 -7.76
CA GLN A 179 4.64 -11.34 -8.56
C GLN A 179 3.72 -12.25 -7.74
N THR A 180 2.45 -11.87 -7.63
CA THR A 180 1.46 -12.65 -6.89
C THR A 180 0.72 -13.55 -7.85
N LYS A 181 0.83 -14.88 -7.66
CA LYS A 181 0.13 -15.87 -8.51
C LYS A 181 -1.37 -15.86 -8.27
N GLU A 182 -1.79 -15.49 -7.07
CA GLU A 182 -3.17 -15.30 -6.68
C GLU A 182 -3.32 -13.91 -6.04
N PRO A 183 -4.49 -13.26 -6.16
CA PRO A 183 -4.75 -11.98 -5.51
C PRO A 183 -4.48 -12.07 -4.02
N PRO A 184 -3.61 -11.22 -3.43
CA PRO A 184 -3.58 -11.13 -1.98
C PRO A 184 -4.96 -10.69 -1.51
N SER A 185 -5.44 -11.27 -0.41
CA SER A 185 -6.67 -10.80 0.21
C SER A 185 -6.40 -9.47 0.92
N ILE A 186 -7.44 -8.67 1.15
CA ILE A 186 -7.26 -7.47 1.97
C ILE A 186 -6.77 -7.81 3.38
N HIS A 187 -7.10 -9.00 3.88
CA HIS A 187 -6.61 -9.50 5.18
C HIS A 187 -5.09 -9.61 5.20
N TRP A 188 -4.48 -10.06 4.10
CA TRP A 188 -3.02 -10.09 4.01
C TRP A 188 -2.42 -8.68 4.07
N VAL A 189 -3.02 -7.69 3.37
CA VAL A 189 -2.60 -6.28 3.48
C VAL A 189 -2.71 -5.79 4.93
N ILE A 190 -3.82 -6.09 5.60
CA ILE A 190 -4.09 -5.75 7.00
C ILE A 190 -3.02 -6.33 7.93
N GLU A 191 -2.68 -7.61 7.79
CA GLU A 191 -1.62 -8.26 8.57
C GLU A 191 -0.28 -7.53 8.44
N GLN A 192 0.05 -7.05 7.23
CA GLN A 192 1.31 -6.32 7.02
C GLN A 192 1.31 -4.92 7.67
N ILE A 193 0.18 -4.21 7.67
CA ILE A 193 0.10 -2.82 8.15
C ILE A 193 -0.30 -2.70 9.63
N GLN A 194 -0.59 -3.82 10.29
CA GLN A 194 -0.90 -3.85 11.73
C GLN A 194 0.27 -3.39 12.59
N ASP A 195 1.51 -3.57 12.12
CA ASP A 195 2.67 -3.01 12.81
C ASP A 195 2.80 -1.50 12.57
N THR A 196 3.35 -0.80 13.58
CA THR A 196 3.52 0.66 13.50
C THR A 196 4.62 1.08 12.50
N CYS A 197 5.36 0.12 11.95
CA CYS A 197 6.52 0.34 11.09
C CYS A 197 6.24 0.15 9.61
N THR A 198 5.02 -0.25 9.19
CA THR A 198 4.72 -0.57 7.78
C THR A 198 3.52 0.21 7.22
N MET A 199 3.69 0.89 6.11
CA MET A 199 2.58 1.52 5.36
C MET A 199 2.39 0.85 4.01
N ALA A 200 1.22 1.01 3.40
CA ALA A 200 0.94 0.48 2.08
C ALA A 200 0.40 1.56 1.13
N ILE A 201 0.91 1.61 -0.10
CA ILE A 201 0.32 2.38 -1.21
C ILE A 201 -0.46 1.38 -2.07
N LEU A 202 -1.76 1.60 -2.26
CA LEU A 202 -2.61 0.75 -3.11
C LEU A 202 -3.08 1.53 -4.32
N LEU A 203 -3.06 0.91 -5.50
CA LEU A 203 -3.78 1.40 -6.68
C LEU A 203 -5.20 0.83 -6.67
N ILE A 204 -6.20 1.69 -6.70
CA ILE A 204 -7.60 1.28 -6.74
C ILE A 204 -8.31 1.87 -7.96
N ASP A 205 -9.46 1.31 -8.32
CA ASP A 205 -10.43 2.00 -9.15
C ASP A 205 -11.32 2.92 -8.30
N ASN A 206 -11.10 4.23 -8.42
CA ASN A 206 -11.81 5.25 -7.67
C ASN A 206 -13.32 5.29 -7.97
N ALA A 207 -13.73 4.96 -9.20
CA ALA A 207 -15.15 4.89 -9.55
C ALA A 207 -15.84 3.74 -8.79
N THR A 208 -15.19 2.58 -8.73
CA THR A 208 -15.66 1.43 -7.94
C THR A 208 -15.73 1.77 -6.45
N LEU A 209 -14.68 2.41 -5.89
CA LEU A 209 -14.71 2.79 -4.47
C LEU A 209 -15.85 3.77 -4.16
N ALA A 210 -16.03 4.81 -4.99
CA ALA A 210 -17.12 5.77 -4.84
C ALA A 210 -18.50 5.08 -4.90
N SER A 211 -18.69 4.14 -5.84
CA SER A 211 -19.94 3.38 -5.95
C SER A 211 -20.19 2.44 -4.76
N CYS A 212 -19.16 2.00 -4.04
CA CYS A 212 -19.36 1.26 -2.79
C CYS A 212 -19.75 2.18 -1.61
N MET A 213 -19.42 3.46 -1.70
CA MET A 213 -19.68 4.45 -0.65
C MET A 213 -20.99 5.22 -0.87
N GLU A 214 -21.42 5.38 -2.12
CA GLU A 214 -22.65 6.06 -2.52
C GLU A 214 -23.73 5.06 -2.95
N SER A 215 -25.00 5.38 -2.70
CA SER A 215 -26.14 4.51 -3.09
C SER A 215 -26.55 4.66 -4.57
N GLU A 216 -25.86 5.51 -5.34
CA GLU A 216 -26.17 5.81 -6.74
C GLU A 216 -24.94 5.49 -7.63
N PRO A 217 -25.15 4.90 -8.82
CA PRO A 217 -24.06 4.50 -9.70
C PRO A 217 -23.38 5.72 -10.33
N SER A 218 -22.15 6.01 -9.90
CA SER A 218 -21.27 6.95 -10.59
C SER A 218 -20.75 6.34 -11.91
N CYS A 219 -20.18 7.20 -12.78
CA CYS A 219 -19.74 6.82 -14.12
C CYS A 219 -18.76 5.62 -14.07
N ARG A 220 -19.09 4.51 -14.74
CA ARG A 220 -18.39 3.21 -14.66
C ARG A 220 -17.05 3.13 -15.43
N HIS A 221 -16.42 4.26 -15.70
CA HIS A 221 -15.12 4.24 -16.36
C HIS A 221 -14.05 4.09 -15.29
N TYR A 222 -13.12 3.15 -15.51
CA TYR A 222 -11.96 2.97 -14.66
C TYR A 222 -11.26 4.32 -14.42
N ALA A 223 -11.03 4.62 -13.14
CA ALA A 223 -10.31 5.79 -12.71
C ALA A 223 -9.26 5.38 -11.67
N GLY A 224 -8.06 5.03 -12.15
CA GLY A 224 -6.95 4.66 -11.28
C GLY A 224 -6.61 5.75 -10.27
N HIS A 225 -6.51 5.38 -9.00
CA HIS A 225 -6.18 6.30 -7.91
C HIS A 225 -5.35 5.64 -6.83
N TYR A 226 -4.32 6.32 -6.36
CA TYR A 226 -3.46 5.82 -5.29
C TYR A 226 -3.93 6.28 -3.92
N LEU A 227 -4.00 5.33 -2.98
CA LEU A 227 -4.29 5.58 -1.57
C LEU A 227 -3.08 5.18 -0.72
N LEU A 228 -2.79 5.96 0.32
CA LEU A 228 -1.83 5.55 1.36
C LEU A 228 -2.59 5.02 2.57
N ILE A 229 -2.29 3.79 2.96
CA ILE A 229 -2.87 3.11 4.12
C ILE A 229 -1.84 3.05 5.24
N SER A 230 -2.20 3.59 6.41
CA SER A 230 -1.28 3.70 7.55
C SER A 230 -1.61 2.76 8.70
N GLY A 231 -2.75 2.09 8.68
CA GLY A 231 -3.19 1.23 9.78
C GLY A 231 -4.64 0.81 9.64
N VAL A 232 -5.15 0.21 10.71
CA VAL A 232 -6.46 -0.44 10.76
C VAL A 232 -7.11 -0.13 12.10
N CYS A 233 -8.43 0.06 12.12
CA CYS A 233 -9.20 0.25 13.34
C CYS A 233 -10.54 -0.50 13.26
N MET A 234 -11.10 -0.81 14.43
CA MET A 234 -12.42 -1.45 14.55
C MET A 234 -13.51 -0.41 14.81
N THR A 235 -14.76 -0.73 14.47
CA THR A 235 -15.93 0.16 14.64
C THR A 235 -16.04 0.79 16.03
N HIS A 236 -15.82 0.00 17.10
CA HIS A 236 -15.89 0.48 18.50
C HIS A 236 -14.79 1.50 18.87
N GLN A 237 -13.80 1.70 18.00
CA GLN A 237 -12.69 2.65 18.20
C GLN A 237 -12.92 4.00 17.51
N LEU A 238 -14.00 4.14 16.72
CA LEU A 238 -14.35 5.37 16.02
C LEU A 238 -15.16 6.34 16.91
N ASP A 239 -15.56 5.90 18.11
CA ASP A 239 -16.66 6.47 18.89
C ASP A 239 -16.34 7.69 19.78
N GLU A 240 -15.20 8.36 19.64
CA GLU A 240 -14.86 9.51 20.50
C GLU A 240 -14.73 10.87 19.79
N LYS A 241 -14.85 10.96 18.45
CA LYS A 241 -14.52 12.22 17.74
C LYS A 241 -15.38 12.66 16.54
N ASP A 242 -16.41 11.94 16.12
CA ASP A 242 -17.20 12.36 14.94
C ASP A 242 -18.69 12.60 15.28
N ASP A 243 -19.13 13.84 15.07
CA ASP A 243 -20.45 14.37 15.42
C ASP A 243 -21.56 13.82 14.50
N GLY A 244 -21.98 12.56 14.72
CA GLY A 244 -23.36 12.16 14.45
C GLY A 244 -23.63 11.14 13.36
N LYS A 245 -22.73 10.17 13.12
CA LYS A 245 -23.13 8.90 12.49
C LYS A 245 -23.19 7.82 13.56
N ASP A 246 -24.42 7.42 13.89
CA ASP A 246 -24.71 6.37 14.86
C ASP A 246 -24.00 5.05 14.47
N PRO A 247 -23.01 4.59 15.25
CA PRO A 247 -22.28 3.34 14.99
C PRO A 247 -23.19 2.12 15.05
N SER A 248 -24.35 2.23 15.72
CA SER A 248 -25.31 1.14 15.84
C SER A 248 -26.09 0.86 14.53
N SER A 249 -25.96 1.73 13.53
CA SER A 249 -26.50 1.49 12.18
C SER A 249 -25.65 0.54 11.30
N LEU A 250 -24.44 0.17 11.76
CA LEU A 250 -23.49 -0.72 11.07
C LEU A 250 -23.61 -2.21 11.50
N GLY A 251 -24.84 -2.66 11.76
CA GLY A 251 -25.25 -4.05 12.00
C GLY A 251 -24.17 -5.15 12.14
N GLY A 252 -23.99 -5.64 13.38
CA GLY A 252 -23.89 -7.08 13.67
C GLY A 252 -22.60 -7.86 13.32
N ASN A 253 -21.58 -7.26 12.73
CA ASN A 253 -20.24 -7.86 12.61
C ASN A 253 -19.18 -6.81 12.97
N GLU A 254 -18.05 -7.24 13.53
CA GLU A 254 -16.91 -6.34 13.80
C GLU A 254 -16.35 -5.80 12.47
N ASP A 255 -16.91 -4.69 11.99
CA ASP A 255 -16.49 -4.06 10.75
C ASP A 255 -15.11 -3.43 10.94
N LEU A 256 -14.21 -3.83 10.05
CA LEU A 256 -12.81 -3.40 10.01
C LEU A 256 -12.65 -2.23 9.04
N PHE A 257 -12.04 -1.15 9.53
CA PHE A 257 -11.76 0.06 8.77
C PHE A 257 -10.27 0.23 8.54
N LEU A 258 -9.91 0.62 7.32
CA LEU A 258 -8.57 1.03 6.96
C LEU A 258 -8.44 2.53 7.19
N MET A 259 -7.31 2.92 7.78
CA MET A 259 -6.92 4.30 8.00
C MET A 259 -6.20 4.81 6.75
N VAL A 260 -6.87 5.67 5.99
CA VAL A 260 -6.48 6.05 4.63
C VAL A 260 -6.15 7.55 4.57
N PHE A 261 -4.97 7.87 4.04
CA PHE A 261 -4.67 9.19 3.54
C PHE A 261 -4.99 9.23 2.05
N ASN A 262 -6.08 9.91 1.70
CA ASN A 262 -6.58 10.00 0.33
C ASN A 262 -6.11 11.33 -0.31
N PRO A 263 -5.18 11.29 -1.30
CA PRO A 263 -4.68 12.50 -1.95
C PRO A 263 -5.75 13.38 -2.60
N ASN A 264 -6.91 12.81 -2.97
CA ASN A 264 -8.04 13.52 -3.57
C ASN A 264 -9.10 13.98 -2.56
N SER A 265 -8.82 13.89 -1.26
CA SER A 265 -9.79 14.28 -0.24
C SER A 265 -10.01 15.79 -0.23
N SER A 266 -11.23 16.21 0.10
CA SER A 266 -11.59 17.63 0.25
C SER A 266 -10.98 18.28 1.48
N ARG A 267 -10.43 17.47 2.41
CA ARG A 267 -9.82 17.91 3.66
C ARG A 267 -8.54 17.16 3.95
N VAL A 268 -7.62 17.84 4.63
CA VAL A 268 -6.41 17.22 5.20
C VAL A 268 -6.83 16.40 6.43
N GLY A 269 -6.33 15.17 6.54
CA GLY A 269 -6.72 14.23 7.60
C GLY A 269 -6.67 12.76 7.17
N VAL A 270 -7.12 11.88 8.06
CA VAL A 270 -7.26 10.45 7.80
C VAL A 270 -8.73 10.16 7.55
N ASP A 271 -9.03 9.47 6.46
CA ASP A 271 -10.32 8.89 6.17
C ASP A 271 -10.36 7.45 6.66
N TYR A 272 -11.55 6.99 7.10
CA TYR A 272 -11.77 5.63 7.56
C TYR A 272 -12.67 4.92 6.57
N ILE A 273 -12.13 3.93 5.87
CA ILE A 273 -12.83 3.23 4.78
C ILE A 273 -12.94 1.76 5.13
N LEU A 274 -14.14 1.19 4.98
CA LEU A 274 -14.36 -0.25 5.19
C LEU A 274 -13.40 -1.08 4.33
N ALA A 275 -12.69 -2.03 4.97
CA ALA A 275 -11.69 -2.85 4.29
C ALA A 275 -12.26 -3.57 3.06
N ARG A 276 -13.50 -4.09 3.16
CA ARG A 276 -14.21 -4.73 2.04
C ARG A 276 -14.43 -3.80 0.84
N HIS A 277 -14.65 -2.50 1.04
CA HIS A 277 -14.85 -1.55 -0.07
C HIS A 277 -13.53 -1.27 -0.77
N VAL A 278 -12.44 -1.13 -0.01
CA VAL A 278 -11.09 -1.03 -0.57
C VAL A 278 -10.72 -2.30 -1.34
N GLU A 279 -11.05 -3.48 -0.82
CA GLU A 279 -10.78 -4.75 -1.50
C GLU A 279 -11.47 -4.84 -2.87
N VAL A 280 -12.75 -4.48 -2.95
CA VAL A 280 -13.50 -4.48 -4.21
C VAL A 280 -12.88 -3.51 -5.22
N ALA A 281 -12.52 -2.30 -4.79
CA ALA A 281 -11.92 -1.29 -5.66
C ALA A 281 -10.47 -1.64 -6.08
N TRP A 282 -9.70 -2.29 -5.21
CA TRP A 282 -8.34 -2.74 -5.47
C TRP A 282 -8.30 -3.95 -6.40
N LYS A 283 -9.30 -4.83 -6.35
CA LYS A 283 -9.43 -6.00 -7.25
C LYS A 283 -10.16 -5.70 -8.56
N ALA A 284 -10.57 -4.45 -8.80
CA ALA A 284 -11.20 -4.04 -10.04
C ALA A 284 -10.26 -4.20 -11.25
N GLN A 285 -10.83 -4.29 -12.46
CA GLN A 285 -10.04 -4.33 -13.69
C GLN A 285 -9.10 -3.12 -13.77
N GLY A 286 -7.86 -3.33 -14.21
CA GLY A 286 -6.91 -2.27 -14.56
C GLY A 286 -6.10 -1.75 -13.38
N THR A 287 -6.28 -2.26 -12.16
CA THR A 287 -5.42 -1.95 -11.01
C THR A 287 -4.20 -2.84 -10.91
N ASP A 288 -4.20 -3.98 -11.64
CA ASP A 288 -3.25 -5.09 -11.54
C ASP A 288 -3.01 -5.59 -10.10
N GLN A 289 -3.91 -5.21 -9.18
CA GLN A 289 -3.82 -5.43 -7.74
C GLN A 289 -2.50 -4.93 -7.15
N ASP A 290 -2.03 -3.80 -7.69
CA ASP A 290 -0.79 -3.18 -7.28
C ASP A 290 -0.84 -2.72 -5.82
N VAL A 291 0.16 -3.15 -5.04
CA VAL A 291 0.39 -2.69 -3.68
C VAL A 291 1.89 -2.56 -3.40
N ILE A 292 2.28 -1.44 -2.80
CA ILE A 292 3.66 -1.20 -2.34
C ILE A 292 3.65 -1.10 -0.82
N PHE A 293 4.30 -2.05 -0.14
CA PHE A 293 4.60 -1.92 1.29
C PHE A 293 5.89 -1.16 1.49
N VAL A 294 5.91 -0.25 2.46
CA VAL A 294 7.11 0.47 2.88
C VAL A 294 7.26 0.27 4.38
N ARG A 295 8.39 -0.31 4.79
CA ARG A 295 8.70 -0.66 6.17
C ARG A 295 9.89 0.14 6.68
N LYS A 296 9.72 0.84 7.81
CA LYS A 296 10.85 1.37 8.59
C LYS A 296 11.66 0.21 9.16
N MET A 297 12.96 0.25 8.94
CA MET A 297 13.89 -0.69 9.56
C MET A 297 14.29 -0.13 10.92
N ASN A 298 14.22 -0.96 11.95
CA ASN A 298 14.79 -0.62 13.25
C ASN A 298 16.31 -0.76 13.16
N ASP A 299 17.03 0.18 13.75
CA ASP A 299 18.48 0.08 13.98
C ASP A 299 18.81 -1.07 14.95
#